data_AF-A0AAW9EE93-F1
#
_entry.id   AF-A0AAW9EE93-F1
#
_cell.length_a   1.000
_cell.length_b   1.000
_cell.length_c   1.000
_cell.angle_alpha   90.00
_cell.angle_beta   90.00
_cell.angle_gamma   90.00
#
_symmetry.space_group_name_H-M   'P 1'
#
loop_
_entity.id
_entity.type
_entity.pdbx_description
1 polymer ?
#
loop_
_entity_poly.entity_id
_entity_poly.type
_entity_poly.pdbx_seq_one_letter_code
_entity_poly.pdbx_strand_id
1 'polypeptide(L)' 'MKKVGVVLSGCGVYDGSEIHETVLTLLALSRQGADVICFAPDKT' A
#
# COMPACT_ATOMS: atom_id res chain seq x y z
N MET A 1 -4.63 17.18 -6.81
CA MET A 1 -4.37 16.04 -5.92
C MET A 1 -3.59 15.00 -6.71
N LYS A 2 -2.45 14.51 -6.23
CA LYS A 2 -1.71 13.45 -6.93
C LYS A 2 -2.36 12.11 -6.61
N LYS A 3 -2.59 11.27 -7.63
CA LYS A 3 -3.06 9.90 -7.46
C LYS A 3 -1.87 8.95 -7.39
N VAL A 4 -1.81 8.10 -6.37
CA VAL A 4 -0.70 7.18 -6.14
C VAL A 4 -1.23 5.75 -6.07
N GLY A 5 -0.75 4.90 -6.97
CA GLY A 5 -1.01 3.46 -6.90
C GLY A 5 -0.04 2.80 -5.94
N VAL A 6 -0.56 1.98 -5.02
CA VAL A 6 0.24 1.15 -4.10
C VAL A 6 -0.04 -0.31 -4.40
N VAL A 7 0.99 -1.07 -4.77
CA VAL A 7 0.86 -2.50 -5.06
C VAL A 7 1.24 -3.30 -3.82
N LEU A 8 0.32 -4.15 -3.37
CA LEU A 8 0.46 -5.04 -2.23
C LEU A 8 0.57 -6.50 -2.70
N SER A 9 1.10 -7.36 -1.85
CA SER A 9 1.41 -8.77 -2.14
C SER A 9 0.79 -9.77 -1.15
N GLY A 10 0.06 -9.30 -0.14
CA GLY A 10 -0.55 -10.10 0.94
C GLY A 10 -0.56 -9.31 2.27
N CYS A 11 -0.62 -9.98 3.42
CA CYS A 11 -0.76 -9.33 4.74
C CYS A 11 0.20 -9.93 5.80
N GLY A 12 1.50 -9.66 5.68
CA GLY A 12 2.51 -10.17 6.59
C GLY A 12 3.88 -10.28 5.93
N VAL A 13 4.95 -10.09 6.70
CA VAL A 13 6.34 -10.10 6.17
C VAL A 13 6.74 -11.44 5.54
N TYR A 14 6.13 -12.54 5.98
CA TYR A 14 6.47 -13.89 5.53
C TYR A 14 5.57 -14.41 4.39
N ASP A 15 4.43 -13.77 4.14
CA ASP A 15 3.41 -14.23 3.21
C ASP A 15 2.76 -13.11 2.36
N GLY A 16 3.33 -11.91 2.39
CA GLY A 16 2.74 -10.74 1.74
C GLY A 16 3.56 -9.47 1.86
N SER A 17 2.86 -8.34 2.00
CA SER A 17 3.51 -7.05 2.24
C SER A 17 3.81 -6.89 3.73
N GLU A 18 4.98 -6.33 4.05
CA GLU A 18 5.32 -5.97 5.42
C GLU A 18 4.34 -4.89 5.91
N ILE A 19 3.73 -5.11 7.06
CA ILE A 19 2.58 -4.33 7.53
C ILE A 19 3.03 -2.94 7.96
N HIS A 20 4.17 -2.81 8.64
CA HIS A 20 4.66 -1.51 9.09
C HIS A 20 5.06 -0.61 7.91
N GLU A 21 5.77 -1.13 6.91
CA GLU A 21 6.15 -0.43 5.69
C GLU A 21 4.91 0.01 4.91
N THR A 22 3.92 -0.88 4.78
CA THR A 22 2.65 -0.56 4.12
C THR A 22 1.94 0.59 4.83
N VAL A 23 1.76 0.50 6.14
CA VAL A 23 1.07 1.54 6.93
C VAL A 23 1.84 2.86 6.92
N LEU A 24 3.16 2.83 7.08
CA LEU A 24 3.99 4.04 7.05
C LEU A 24 3.99 4.70 5.67
N THR A 25 3.96 3.91 4.59
CA THR A 25 3.83 4.40 3.21
C THR A 25 2.50 5.11 3.02
N LEU A 26 1.38 4.47 3.39
CA LEU A 26 0.05 5.06 3.29
C LEU A 26 -0.08 6.32 4.17
N LEU A 27 0.48 6.30 5.37
CA LEU A 27 0.52 7.46 6.27
C LEU A 27 1.28 8.64 5.66
N ALA A 28 2.45 8.40 5.08
CA ALA A 28 3.26 9.43 4.44
C ALA A 28 2.51 10.05 3.25
N LEU A 29 1.87 9.22 2.41
CA LEU A 29 1.06 9.67 1.28
C LEU A 29 -0.16 10.48 1.72
N SER A 30 -0.87 10.02 2.76
CA SER A 30 -2.02 10.70 3.34
C SER A 30 -1.64 12.08 3.91
N ARG A 31 -0.50 12.18 4.63
CA ARG A 31 0.01 13.47 5.16
C ARG A 31 0.32 14.48 4.06
N GLN A 32 0.68 14.02 2.86
CA GLN A 32 0.93 14.88 1.69
C GLN A 32 -0.33 15.15 0.86
N GLY A 33 -1.50 14.70 1.31
CA GLY A 33 -2.78 14.89 0.62
C GLY A 33 -2.88 14.12 -0.70
N ALA A 34 -2.22 12.98 -0.82
CA ALA A 34 -2.36 12.10 -1.99
C ALA A 34 -3.68 11.31 -1.93
N ASP A 35 -4.25 11.06 -3.11
CA ASP A 35 -5.35 10.11 -3.30
C ASP A 35 -4.74 8.74 -3.60
N VAL A 36 -4.89 7.78 -2.69
CA VAL A 36 -4.19 6.49 -2.75
C VAL A 36 -5.13 5.40 -3.21
N ILE A 37 -4.68 4.61 -4.19
CA ILE A 37 -5.42 3.47 -4.73
C ILE A 37 -4.56 2.21 -4.53
N CYS A 38 -5.05 1.27 -3.74
CA CYS A 38 -4.37 0.02 -3.50
C CYS A 38 -4.74 -1.01 -4.57
N PHE A 39 -3.73 -1.78 -5.00
CA PHE A 39 -3.87 -2.90 -5.92
C PHE A 39 -3.17 -4.11 -5.32
N ALA A 40 -3.65 -5.30 -5.66
CA ALA A 40 -2.95 -6.55 -5.40
C ALA A 40 -3.25 -7.51 -6.56
N PRO A 41 -2.34 -8.43 -6.90
CA PRO A 41 -2.64 -9.48 -7.86
C PRO A 41 -3.76 -10.38 -7.32
N ASP A 42 -4.78 -10.60 -8.14
CA ASP A 42 -5.77 -11.66 -7.92
C ASP A 42 -5.17 -12.97 -8.44
N LYS A 43 -4.81 -13.85 -7.51
CA LYS A 43 -4.15 -15.13 -7.79
C LYS A 43 -5.18 -16.23 -7.54
N THR A 44 -5.24 -17.22 -8.44
CA THR A 44 -6.01 -18.46 -8.25
C THR A 44 -5.62 -19.23 -7.00
#